data_AF-A0A0Q3Q5Y4-F1
#
_entry.id   AF-A0A0Q3Q5Y4-F1
#
_cell.length_a   1.000
_cell.length_b   1.000
_cell.length_c   1.000
_cell.angle_alpha   90.00
_cell.angle_beta   90.00
_cell.angle_gamma   90.00
#
_symmetry.space_group_name_H-M   'P 1'
#
loop_
_entity.id
_entity.type
_entity.pdbx_description
1 polymer ?
#
loop_
_entity_poly.entity_id
_entity_poly.type
_entity_poly.pdbx_seq_one_letter_code
_entity_poly.pdbx_strand_id
1 'polypeptide(L)'
;MGLLERLRKEWFILGIVLVIAVARLEPAVGVKGGPLKPEITITYIAVSAIFFNSGLSLKTEELTSALMHVKLHLFVQIFTLVFFPTAIWLFLQLLSITPINEWLLKGLGFSISS
;
A
#
# COMPACT_ATOMS: atom_id res chain seq x y z
N MET A 1 4.55 3.74 -33.77
CA MET A 1 4.86 4.23 -32.40
C MET A 1 5.41 3.04 -31.63
N GLY A 2 6.71 3.07 -31.31
CA GLY A 2 7.51 1.87 -31.02
C GLY A 2 7.18 1.18 -29.69
N LEU A 3 7.33 -0.14 -29.64
CA LEU A 3 7.16 -0.95 -28.44
C LEU A 3 8.02 -0.44 -27.26
N LEU A 4 9.26 -0.01 -27.56
CA LEU A 4 10.20 0.62 -26.63
C LEU A 4 9.65 1.90 -25.97
N GLU A 5 8.82 2.66 -26.69
CA GLU A 5 8.25 3.92 -26.21
C GLU A 5 7.11 3.65 -25.21
N ARG A 6 6.33 2.58 -25.42
CA ARG A 6 5.33 2.10 -24.47
C ARG A 6 5.99 1.48 -23.23
N LEU A 7 7.06 0.70 -23.41
CA LEU A 7 7.83 0.14 -22.29
C LEU A 7 8.46 1.24 -21.42
N ARG A 8 8.98 2.31 -22.03
CA ARG A 8 9.51 3.46 -21.30
C ARG A 8 8.42 4.27 -20.61
N LYS A 9 7.20 4.32 -21.15
CA LYS A 9 6.07 5.02 -20.51
C LYS A 9 5.57 4.25 -19.28
N GLU A 10 5.46 2.93 -19.38
CA GLU A 10 4.97 2.03 -18.33
C GLU A 10 6.10 1.38 -17.52
N TRP A 11 7.31 1.96 -17.56
CA TRP A 11 8.52 1.35 -17.00
C TRP A 11 8.38 1.04 -15.50
N PHE A 12 7.63 1.86 -14.78
CA PHE A 12 7.35 1.68 -13.35
C PHE A 12 6.49 0.43 -13.10
N ILE A 13 5.39 0.27 -13.86
CA ILE A 13 4.50 -0.89 -13.74
C ILE A 13 5.26 -2.18 -14.11
N LEU A 14 6.03 -2.14 -15.20
CA LEU A 14 6.87 -3.26 -15.61
C LEU A 14 7.92 -3.63 -14.55
N GLY A 15 8.54 -2.62 -13.93
CA GLY A 15 9.46 -2.80 -12.82
C GLY A 15 8.81 -3.49 -11.63
N ILE A 16 7.60 -3.07 -11.23
CA ILE A 16 6.84 -3.72 -10.15
C ILE A 16 6.58 -5.20 -10.47
N VAL A 17 6.07 -5.49 -11.66
CA VAL A 17 5.76 -6.87 -12.07
C VAL A 17 7.03 -7.74 -12.06
N LEU A 18 8.15 -7.21 -12.54
CA LEU A 18 9.42 -7.92 -12.54
C LEU A 18 9.93 -8.21 -11.12
N VAL A 19 9.88 -7.23 -10.22
CA VAL A 19 10.29 -7.42 -8.82
C VAL A 19 9.40 -8.45 -8.11
N ILE A 20 8.08 -8.44 -8.36
CA ILE A 20 7.16 -9.46 -7.83
C ILE A 20 7.52 -10.86 -8.36
N ALA A 21 7.83 -10.97 -9.65
CA ALA A 21 8.24 -12.24 -10.26
C ALA A 21 9.54 -12.77 -9.65
N VAL A 22 10.54 -11.91 -9.45
CA VAL A 22 11.82 -12.27 -8.81
C VAL A 22 11.60 -12.67 -7.35
N ALA A 23 10.79 -11.93 -6.59
CA ALA A 23 10.45 -12.27 -5.21
C ALA A 23 9.75 -13.63 -5.09
N ARG A 24 9.01 -14.04 -6.12
CA ARG A 24 8.38 -15.36 -6.19
C ARG A 24 9.37 -16.48 -6.49
N LEU A 25 10.46 -16.20 -7.21
CA LEU A 25 11.52 -17.18 -7.50
C LEU A 25 12.42 -17.41 -6.28
N GLU A 26 12.75 -16.36 -5.53
CA GLU A 26 13.63 -16.42 -4.35
C GLU A 26 12.95 -15.79 -3.11
N PRO A 27 11.90 -16.44 -2.55
CA PRO A 27 11.17 -15.91 -1.41
C PRO A 27 12.01 -15.88 -0.12
N ALA A 28 13.07 -16.70 -0.04
CA ALA A 28 13.96 -16.80 1.13
C ALA A 28 14.72 -15.50 1.43
N VAL A 29 14.87 -14.61 0.43
CA VAL A 29 15.49 -13.30 0.62
C VAL A 29 14.58 -12.36 1.42
N GLY A 30 13.26 -12.47 1.23
CA GLY A 30 12.24 -11.57 1.78
C GLY A 30 11.52 -12.07 3.03
N VAL A 31 11.91 -13.21 3.61
CA VAL A 31 11.32 -13.69 4.87
C VAL A 31 11.92 -12.97 6.08
N LYS A 32 11.18 -12.96 7.20
CA LYS A 32 11.68 -12.47 8.49
C LYS A 32 12.95 -13.23 8.87
N GLY A 33 14.03 -12.51 9.20
CA GLY A 33 15.35 -13.10 9.43
C GLY A 33 16.17 -13.49 8.18
N GLY A 34 15.64 -13.31 6.96
CA GLY A 34 16.38 -13.49 5.70
C GLY A 34 17.46 -12.42 5.49
N PRO A 35 18.34 -12.57 4.47
CA PRO A 35 19.46 -11.65 4.24
C PRO A 35 19.04 -10.20 4.00
N LEU A 36 17.84 -9.97 3.47
CA LEU A 36 17.30 -8.62 3.26
C LEU A 36 16.81 -7.97 4.57
N LYS A 37 16.55 -8.76 5.62
CA LYS A 37 15.87 -8.37 6.87
C LYS A 37 14.79 -7.31 6.60
N PRO A 38 13.67 -7.68 5.93
CA PRO A 38 12.62 -6.75 5.52
C PRO A 38 12.12 -5.87 6.66
N GLU A 39 12.14 -6.43 7.86
CA GLU A 39 11.77 -5.80 9.13
C GLU A 39 12.56 -4.52 9.42
N ILE A 40 13.81 -4.42 8.95
CA ILE A 40 14.67 -3.26 9.15
C ILE A 40 14.78 -2.46 7.85
N THR A 41 15.19 -3.13 6.77
CA THR A 41 15.50 -2.46 5.51
C THR A 41 14.25 -1.87 4.86
N ILE A 42 13.14 -2.60 4.81
CA ILE A 42 11.91 -2.10 4.17
C ILE A 42 11.19 -1.19 5.16
N THR A 43 10.84 -1.70 6.34
CA THR A 43 10.00 -0.99 7.31
C THR A 43 10.62 0.32 7.80
N TYR A 44 11.95 0.39 7.96
CA TYR A 44 12.59 1.61 8.44
C TYR A 44 13.28 2.37 7.32
N ILE A 45 14.21 1.75 6.59
CA ILE A 45 15.05 2.50 5.64
C ILE A 45 14.24 2.94 4.42
N ALA A 46 13.56 2.01 3.75
CA ALA A 46 12.80 2.32 2.54
C ALA A 46 11.60 3.25 2.84
N VAL A 47 10.82 2.95 3.88
CA VAL A 47 9.71 3.81 4.32
C VAL A 47 10.23 5.20 4.68
N SER A 48 11.28 5.33 5.50
CA SER A 48 11.82 6.64 5.87
C SER A 48 12.32 7.41 4.65
N ALA A 49 12.98 6.76 3.71
CA ALA A 49 13.44 7.42 2.48
C ALA A 49 12.28 7.94 1.62
N ILE A 50 11.21 7.16 1.47
CA ILE A 50 10.01 7.57 0.72
C ILE A 50 9.31 8.73 1.42
N PHE A 51 9.11 8.65 2.74
CA PHE A 51 8.50 9.72 3.52
C PHE A 51 9.36 10.99 3.55
N PHE A 52 10.67 10.85 3.64
CA PHE A 52 11.61 11.97 3.61
C PHE A 52 11.61 12.66 2.25
N ASN A 53 11.71 11.90 1.16
CA ASN A 53 11.66 12.45 -0.20
C ASN A 53 10.31 13.14 -0.47
N SER A 54 9.21 12.52 -0.02
CA SER A 54 7.88 13.13 -0.12
C SER A 54 7.78 14.40 0.70
N GLY A 55 8.29 14.40 1.93
CA GLY A 55 8.32 15.54 2.85
C GLY A 55 9.17 16.70 2.36
N LEU A 56 10.32 16.44 1.74
CA LEU A 56 11.16 17.47 1.10
C LEU A 56 10.50 18.05 -0.16
N SER A 57 9.73 17.25 -0.88
CA SER A 57 9.00 17.68 -2.09
C SER A 57 7.74 18.50 -1.75
N LEU A 58 7.28 18.46 -0.50
CA LEU A 58 6.12 19.22 -0.02
C LEU A 58 6.49 20.70 0.17
N LYS A 59 5.90 21.56 -0.66
CA LYS A 59 5.96 23.01 -0.46
C LYS A 59 5.04 23.42 0.68
N THR A 60 5.48 24.35 1.52
CA THR A 60 4.68 24.91 2.62
C THR A 60 3.35 25.49 2.15
N GLU A 61 3.32 26.07 0.95
CA GLU A 61 2.10 26.62 0.33
C GLU A 61 1.06 25.53 0.02
N GLU A 62 1.49 24.36 -0.45
CA GLU A 62 0.61 23.20 -0.69
C GLU A 62 0.04 22.67 0.63
N LEU A 63 0.86 22.64 1.68
CA LEU A 63 0.42 22.22 3.01
C LEU A 63 -0.63 23.19 3.60
N THR A 64 -0.41 24.50 3.47
CA THR A 64 -1.37 25.51 3.92
C THR A 64 -2.65 25.48 3.09
N SER A 65 -2.56 25.33 1.76
CA SER A 65 -3.72 25.18 0.87
C SER A 65 -4.54 23.93 1.20
N ALA A 66 -3.88 22.80 1.44
CA ALA A 66 -4.53 21.56 1.87
C ALA A 66 -5.30 21.74 3.18
N LEU A 67 -4.70 22.43 4.17
CA LEU A 67 -5.35 22.76 5.44
C LEU A 67 -6.55 23.71 5.28
N MET A 68 -6.55 24.58 4.27
CA MET A 68 -7.67 25.50 4.02
C MET A 68 -8.90 24.77 3.46
N HIS A 69 -8.75 23.59 2.86
CA HIS A 69 -9.84 22.77 2.32
C HIS A 69 -10.33 21.70 3.32
N VAL A 70 -10.67 22.13 4.54
CA VAL A 70 -11.09 21.26 5.65
C VAL A 70 -12.32 20.41 5.32
N LYS A 71 -13.30 20.94 4.57
CA LYS A 71 -14.52 20.19 4.22
C LYS A 71 -14.24 18.98 3.32
N LEU A 72 -13.34 19.16 2.35
CA LEU A 72 -12.93 18.07 1.46
C LEU A 72 -12.09 17.04 2.24
N HIS A 73 -11.17 17.51 3.08
CA HIS A 73 -10.37 16.63 3.94
C HIS A 73 -11.25 15.82 4.89
N LEU A 74 -12.21 16.44 5.59
CA LEU A 74 -13.14 15.73 6.47
C LEU A 74 -13.97 14.70 5.72
N PHE A 75 -14.44 15.02 4.50
CA PHE A 75 -15.17 14.05 3.68
C PHE A 75 -14.31 12.84 3.31
N VAL A 76 -13.11 13.10 2.77
CA VAL A 76 -12.16 12.03 2.40
C VAL A 76 -11.72 11.24 3.63
N GLN A 77 -11.52 11.90 4.77
CA GLN A 77 -11.14 11.28 6.04
C GLN A 77 -12.23 10.35 6.55
N ILE A 78 -13.50 10.79 6.57
CA ILE A 78 -14.63 9.95 6.97
C ILE A 78 -14.79 8.79 5.99
N PHE A 79 -14.67 9.05 4.69
CA PHE A 79 -14.76 7.99 3.69
C PHE A 79 -13.64 6.95 3.87
N THR A 80 -12.41 7.39 4.12
CA THR A 80 -11.24 6.50 4.22
C THR A 80 -11.15 5.80 5.57
N LEU A 81 -11.45 6.48 6.68
CA LEU A 81 -11.32 5.92 8.03
C LEU A 81 -12.58 5.26 8.55
N VAL A 82 -13.76 5.59 8.02
CA VAL A 82 -15.03 5.01 8.48
C VAL A 82 -15.64 4.13 7.40
N PHE A 83 -15.86 4.67 6.19
CA PHE A 83 -16.54 3.92 5.14
C PHE A 83 -15.71 2.71 4.64
N PHE A 84 -14.42 2.87 4.34
CA PHE A 84 -13.58 1.75 3.90
C PHE A 84 -13.50 0.61 4.94
N PRO A 85 -13.15 0.87 6.21
CA PRO A 85 -13.10 -0.18 7.23
C PRO A 85 -14.43 -0.89 7.43
N THR A 86 -15.54 -0.13 7.47
CA THR A 86 -16.88 -0.70 7.65
C THR A 86 -17.35 -1.49 6.42
N ALA A 87 -17.07 -1.02 5.21
CA ALA A 87 -17.40 -1.71 3.97
C ALA A 87 -16.63 -3.03 3.85
N ILE A 88 -15.32 -3.03 4.15
CA ILE A 88 -14.52 -4.27 4.12
C ILE A 88 -14.99 -5.21 5.24
N TRP A 89 -15.27 -4.69 6.45
CA TRP A 89 -15.79 -5.50 7.55
C TRP A 89 -17.12 -6.19 7.19
N LEU A 90 -18.06 -5.44 6.58
CA LEU A 90 -19.33 -5.98 6.11
C LEU A 90 -19.14 -7.01 4.97
N PHE A 91 -18.23 -6.73 4.05
CA PHE A 91 -17.88 -7.66 2.97
C PHE A 91 -17.28 -8.96 3.51
N LEU A 92 -16.43 -8.89 4.54
CA LEU A 92 -15.90 -10.08 5.22
C LEU A 92 -16.98 -10.84 5.98
N GLN A 93 -17.92 -10.15 6.62
CA GLN A 93 -19.05 -10.79 7.27
C GLN A 93 -19.93 -11.55 6.26
N LEU A 94 -20.15 -10.99 5.07
CA LEU A 94 -20.86 -11.67 3.98
C LEU A 94 -20.09 -12.89 3.45
N LEU A 95 -18.76 -12.78 3.30
CA LEU A 95 -17.90 -13.90 2.91
C LEU A 95 -17.85 -14.99 3.99
N SER A 96 -17.97 -14.65 5.27
CA SER A 96 -17.99 -15.61 6.37
C SER A 96 -19.21 -16.55 6.35
N ILE A 97 -20.25 -16.23 5.58
CA ILE A 97 -21.43 -17.07 5.40
C ILE A 97 -21.14 -18.20 4.39
N THR A 98 -20.10 -18.05 3.57
CA THR A 98 -19.64 -19.07 2.62
C THR A 98 -18.58 -19.97 3.29
N PRO A 99 -18.31 -21.20 2.78
CA PRO A 99 -17.34 -22.13 3.38
C PRO A 99 -15.87 -21.72 3.10
N ILE A 100 -15.55 -20.43 3.22
CA ILE A 100 -14.20 -19.89 3.07
C ILE A 100 -13.41 -20.14 4.36
N ASN A 101 -12.11 -20.38 4.21
CA ASN A 101 -11.21 -20.65 5.32
C ASN A 101 -11.11 -19.47 6.29
N GLU A 102 -11.24 -19.77 7.59
CA GLU A 102 -11.20 -18.77 8.67
C GLU A 102 -9.90 -17.95 8.69
N TRP A 103 -8.77 -18.55 8.28
CA TRP A 103 -7.47 -17.88 8.22
C TRP A 103 -7.38 -16.79 7.15
N LEU A 104 -8.07 -16.95 6.02
CA LEU A 104 -8.12 -15.92 4.98
C LEU A 104 -9.00 -14.75 5.43
N LEU A 105 -10.14 -15.05 6.09
CA LEU A 105 -11.00 -14.04 6.71
C LEU A 105 -10.26 -13.27 7.80
N LYS A 106 -9.47 -13.96 8.65
CA LYS A 106 -8.63 -13.33 9.68
C LYS A 106 -7.54 -12.44 9.09
N GLY A 107 -6.87 -12.90 8.03
CA GLY A 107 -5.85 -12.12 7.33
C GLY A 107 -6.41 -10.83 6.71
N LEU A 108 -7.57 -10.92 6.07
CA LEU A 108 -8.26 -9.76 5.50
C LEU A 108 -8.78 -8.81 6.60
N GLY A 109 -9.27 -9.36 7.73
CA GLY A 109 -9.72 -8.56 8.87
C GLY A 109 -8.57 -7.83 9.58
N PHE A 110 -7.38 -8.44 9.67
CA PHE A 110 -6.20 -7.81 10.27
C PHE A 110 -5.75 -6.57 9.48
N SER A 111 -5.90 -6.56 8.16
CA SER A 111 -5.59 -5.40 7.30
C SER A 111 -6.46 -4.16 7.58
N ILE A 112 -7.56 -4.31 8.33
CA ILE A 112 -8.48 -3.23 8.68
C ILE A 112 -8.22 -2.72 10.12
N SER A 113 -7.58 -3.55 10.97
CA SER A 113 -7.41 -3.31 12.40
C SER A 113 -5.96 -3.00 12.82
N SER A 114 -5.00 -3.08 11.90
CA SER A 114 -3.60 -2.63 12.10
C SER A 114 -3.36 -1.31 11.40
#